data_AF-A0AA90QTL5-F1
#
_entry.id   AF-A0AA90QTL5-F1
#
_cell.length_a   1.000
_cell.length_b   1.000
_cell.length_c   1.000
_cell.angle_alpha   90.00
_cell.angle_beta   90.00
_cell.angle_gamma   90.00
#
_symmetry.space_group_name_H-M   'P 1'
#
loop_
_entity.id
_entity.type
_entity.pdbx_description
1 polymer ?
#
loop_
_entity_poly.entity_id
_entity_poly.type
_entity_poly.pdbx_seq_one_letter_code
_entity_poly.pdbx_strand_id
1 'polypeptide(L)'
;MEKYLQPLKQKLMEGTYQPQPVKRVAIPKPDGSKRYLGIPCVLDRVVQQAILQVIELIIDPYFSENSFGFRKGKNAHQAIKLAERYYQEGYRVVVDCDLKSYFDTIHHQRVRAYLEEFISDKIVLKLIWKFLRSGILDKDIYIETTEGAPQGGPLSPILANVYLNNLDRELEKRGHRFIRYADDFVIYVKSKRAGERVMDSVASYIEKDLGLVINQKKSTVCGATSATFLGFNIHNLMGKSVADQVSRQNNDLKIN
;
A
#
# COMPACT_ATOMS: atom_id res chain seq x y z
N MET A 1 -21.87 -25.01 10.11
CA MET A 1 -21.44 -23.59 10.15
C MET A 1 -22.10 -22.84 11.32
N GLU A 2 -23.40 -23.04 11.59
CA GLU A 2 -24.14 -22.40 12.69
C GLU A 2 -23.54 -22.58 14.09
N LYS A 3 -23.01 -23.79 14.40
CA LYS A 3 -22.40 -24.09 15.71
C LYS A 3 -21.28 -23.12 16.13
N TYR A 4 -20.54 -22.55 15.18
CA TYR A 4 -19.42 -21.64 15.45
C TYR A 4 -19.78 -20.17 15.19
N LEU A 5 -20.80 -19.91 14.37
CA LEU A 5 -21.19 -18.56 13.98
C LEU A 5 -21.88 -17.80 15.13
N GLN A 6 -22.82 -18.42 15.84
CA GLN A 6 -23.55 -17.75 16.92
C GLN A 6 -22.63 -17.33 18.07
N PRO A 7 -21.74 -18.21 18.59
CA PRO A 7 -20.79 -17.81 19.63
C PRO A 7 -19.81 -16.74 19.16
N LEU A 8 -19.35 -16.80 17.90
CA LEU A 8 -18.48 -15.77 17.33
C LEU A 8 -19.19 -14.42 17.29
N LYS A 9 -20.41 -14.39 16.76
CA LYS A 9 -21.21 -13.16 16.66
C LYS A 9 -21.43 -12.56 18.05
N GLN A 10 -21.79 -13.37 19.03
CA GLN A 10 -21.95 -12.92 20.41
C GLN A 10 -20.66 -12.28 20.95
N LYS A 11 -19.50 -12.95 20.82
CA LYS A 11 -18.21 -12.39 21.25
C LYS A 11 -17.84 -11.08 20.57
N LEU A 12 -18.19 -10.93 19.29
CA LEU A 12 -17.95 -9.70 18.53
C LEU A 12 -18.86 -8.57 19.03
N MET A 13 -20.15 -8.83 19.20
CA MET A 13 -21.13 -7.85 19.70
C MET A 13 -20.82 -7.41 21.14
N GLU A 14 -20.35 -8.31 21.98
CA GLU A 14 -19.93 -8.03 23.36
C GLU A 14 -18.52 -7.42 23.46
N GLY A 15 -17.76 -7.37 22.35
CA GLY A 15 -16.37 -6.88 22.33
C GLY A 15 -15.36 -7.78 23.06
N THR A 16 -15.75 -9.01 23.40
CA THR A 16 -14.94 -10.00 24.13
C THR A 16 -14.08 -10.87 23.21
N TYR A 17 -14.25 -10.78 21.89
CA TYR A 17 -13.38 -11.46 20.92
C TYR A 17 -11.91 -11.09 21.10
N GLN A 18 -11.04 -12.09 21.10
CA GLN A 18 -9.59 -11.94 21.23
C GLN A 18 -8.89 -12.61 20.04
N PRO A 19 -8.26 -11.82 19.14
CA PRO A 19 -7.47 -12.36 18.05
C PRO A 19 -6.32 -13.24 18.53
N GLN A 20 -5.94 -14.21 17.70
CA GLN A 20 -4.80 -15.07 17.97
C GLN A 20 -3.51 -14.48 17.37
N PRO A 21 -2.33 -14.80 17.93
CA PRO A 21 -1.06 -14.43 17.33
C PRO A 21 -0.94 -14.97 15.90
N VAL A 22 -0.36 -14.18 14.99
CA VAL A 22 -0.17 -14.60 13.60
C VAL A 22 0.99 -15.58 13.49
N LYS A 23 0.86 -16.62 12.68
CA LYS A 23 1.93 -17.57 12.44
C LYS A 23 3.00 -16.95 11.55
N ARG A 24 4.26 -16.95 11.99
CA ARG A 24 5.38 -16.49 11.16
C ARG A 24 5.74 -17.51 10.08
N VAL A 25 5.84 -17.06 8.84
CA VAL A 25 6.30 -17.88 7.71
C VAL A 25 7.36 -17.11 6.93
N ALA A 26 8.50 -17.75 6.65
CA ALA A 26 9.55 -17.16 5.83
C ALA A 26 9.40 -17.58 4.37
N ILE A 27 9.40 -16.60 3.46
CA ILE A 27 9.41 -16.81 2.01
C ILE A 27 10.75 -16.32 1.46
N PRO A 28 11.45 -17.11 0.62
CA PRO A 28 12.68 -16.66 -0.01
C PRO A 28 12.40 -15.53 -1.01
N LYS A 29 13.25 -14.51 -1.02
CA LYS A 29 13.29 -13.49 -2.08
C LYS A 29 14.31 -13.89 -3.16
N PRO A 30 14.21 -13.32 -4.38
CA PRO A 30 15.18 -13.55 -5.45
C PRO A 30 16.63 -13.17 -5.07
N ASP A 31 16.80 -12.20 -4.15
CA ASP A 31 18.11 -11.73 -3.67
C ASP A 31 18.72 -12.61 -2.56
N GLY A 32 18.07 -13.74 -2.21
CA GLY A 32 18.50 -14.64 -1.14
C GLY A 32 18.07 -14.21 0.26
N SER A 33 17.53 -13.00 0.44
CA SER A 33 16.96 -12.56 1.72
C SER A 33 15.58 -13.22 1.98
N LYS A 34 15.09 -13.13 3.21
CA LYS A 34 13.78 -13.68 3.60
C LYS A 34 12.73 -12.57 3.75
N ARG A 35 11.54 -12.79 3.22
CA ARG A 35 10.33 -12.03 3.55
C ARG A 35 9.55 -12.81 4.61
N TYR A 36 9.26 -12.17 5.73
CA TYR A 36 8.42 -12.78 6.76
C TYR A 36 6.96 -12.39 6.55
N LEU A 37 6.08 -13.38 6.49
CA LEU A 37 4.64 -13.22 6.51
C LEU A 37 4.10 -13.51 7.90
N GLY A 38 3.00 -12.84 8.25
CA GLY A 38 2.19 -13.13 9.42
C GLY A 38 0.85 -13.66 8.96
N ILE A 39 0.63 -14.98 9.11
CA ILE A 39 -0.60 -15.64 8.66
C ILE A 39 -1.57 -15.76 9.83
N PRO A 40 -2.70 -15.03 9.86
CA PRO A 40 -3.70 -15.19 10.90
C PRO A 40 -4.41 -16.54 10.78
N CYS A 41 -5.00 -17.01 11.88
CA CYS A 41 -5.85 -18.20 11.84
C CYS A 41 -7.08 -17.96 10.93
N VAL A 42 -7.73 -19.05 10.50
CA VAL A 42 -8.89 -18.95 9.59
C VAL A 42 -10.00 -18.07 10.17
N LEU A 43 -10.29 -18.21 11.47
CA LEU A 43 -11.33 -17.43 12.14
C LEU A 43 -11.01 -15.93 12.11
N ASP A 44 -9.78 -15.56 12.43
CA ASP A 44 -9.32 -14.18 12.36
C ASP A 44 -9.40 -13.62 10.94
N ARG A 45 -9.06 -14.41 9.91
CA ARG A 45 -9.20 -13.97 8.52
C ARG A 45 -10.65 -13.72 8.14
N VAL A 46 -11.59 -14.55 8.61
CA VAL A 46 -13.03 -14.34 8.38
C VAL A 46 -13.50 -13.04 9.04
N VAL A 47 -13.12 -12.80 10.29
CA VAL A 47 -13.48 -11.57 11.02
C VAL A 47 -12.85 -10.34 10.36
N GLN A 48 -11.55 -10.39 10.01
CA GLN A 48 -10.85 -9.32 9.31
C GLN A 48 -11.51 -9.01 7.96
N GLN A 49 -11.88 -10.04 7.19
CA GLN A 49 -12.55 -9.85 5.90
C GLN A 49 -13.95 -9.25 6.05
N ALA A 50 -14.70 -9.64 7.07
CA ALA A 50 -16.01 -9.07 7.35
C ALA A 50 -15.92 -7.58 7.70
N ILE A 51 -14.90 -7.19 8.50
CA ILE A 51 -14.62 -5.78 8.79
C ILE A 51 -14.24 -5.05 7.48
N LEU A 52 -13.31 -5.61 6.71
CA LEU A 52 -12.82 -5.03 5.46
C LEU A 52 -13.96 -4.67 4.51
N GLN A 53 -14.89 -5.59 4.28
CA GLN A 53 -16.02 -5.39 3.36
C GLN A 53 -16.91 -4.19 3.72
N VAL A 54 -16.96 -3.83 5.00
CA VAL A 54 -17.72 -2.65 5.47
C VAL A 54 -16.86 -1.39 5.41
N ILE A 55 -15.65 -1.44 5.99
CA ILE A 55 -14.83 -0.23 6.12
C ILE A 55 -14.25 0.25 4.79
N GLU A 56 -14.01 -0.66 3.84
CA GLU A 56 -13.50 -0.31 2.51
C GLU A 56 -14.46 0.63 1.78
N LEU A 57 -15.78 0.37 1.86
CA LEU A 57 -16.80 1.22 1.24
C LEU A 57 -16.86 2.63 1.86
N ILE A 58 -16.47 2.76 3.13
CA ILE A 58 -16.50 4.03 3.86
C ILE A 58 -15.22 4.84 3.58
N ILE A 59 -14.08 4.17 3.57
CA ILE A 59 -12.76 4.83 3.53
C ILE A 59 -12.28 5.08 2.10
N ASP A 60 -12.49 4.13 1.18
CA ASP A 60 -11.92 4.20 -0.17
C ASP A 60 -12.27 5.48 -0.96
N PRO A 61 -13.48 6.06 -0.86
CA PRO A 61 -13.82 7.33 -1.51
C PRO A 61 -12.94 8.53 -1.10
N TYR A 62 -12.24 8.44 0.04
CA TYR A 62 -11.35 9.49 0.55
C TYR A 62 -9.88 9.29 0.21
N PHE A 63 -9.54 8.19 -0.48
CA PHE A 63 -8.18 7.96 -0.97
C PHE A 63 -7.93 8.72 -2.26
N SER A 64 -6.71 9.23 -2.41
CA SER A 64 -6.26 9.92 -3.62
C SER A 64 -6.53 9.09 -4.88
N GLU A 65 -6.94 9.75 -5.95
CA GLU A 65 -7.08 9.12 -7.27
C GLU A 65 -5.76 8.58 -7.81
N ASN A 66 -4.64 9.09 -7.31
CA ASN A 66 -3.27 8.67 -7.64
C ASN A 66 -2.77 7.48 -6.79
N SER A 67 -3.60 6.95 -5.89
CA SER A 67 -3.33 5.74 -5.12
C SER A 67 -4.06 4.54 -5.72
N PHE A 68 -3.31 3.51 -6.11
CA PHE A 68 -3.83 2.38 -6.88
C PHE A 68 -3.74 1.03 -6.16
N GLY A 69 -2.76 0.86 -5.26
CA GLY A 69 -2.45 -0.44 -4.67
C GLY A 69 -3.55 -0.92 -3.74
N PHE A 70 -3.94 -2.19 -3.86
CA PHE A 70 -4.93 -2.86 -3.00
C PHE A 70 -6.31 -2.18 -2.93
N ARG A 71 -6.72 -1.47 -3.98
CA ARG A 71 -8.03 -0.82 -4.06
C ARG A 71 -8.90 -1.47 -5.12
N LYS A 72 -10.18 -1.68 -4.80
CA LYS A 72 -11.16 -2.25 -5.73
C LYS A 72 -11.31 -1.35 -6.97
N GLY A 73 -11.25 -1.95 -8.16
CA GLY A 73 -11.37 -1.21 -9.43
C GLY A 73 -10.13 -0.41 -9.83
N LYS A 74 -9.07 -0.42 -9.01
CA LYS A 74 -7.76 0.15 -9.33
C LYS A 74 -6.77 -0.95 -9.71
N ASN A 75 -5.87 -0.68 -10.66
CA ASN A 75 -4.85 -1.64 -11.07
C ASN A 75 -3.57 -0.96 -11.57
N ALA A 76 -2.49 -1.76 -11.69
CA ALA A 76 -1.19 -1.29 -12.14
C ALA A 76 -1.22 -0.65 -13.54
N HIS A 77 -2.07 -1.12 -14.45
CA HIS A 77 -2.17 -0.55 -15.80
C HIS A 77 -2.71 0.89 -15.79
N GLN A 78 -3.63 1.22 -14.88
CA GLN A 78 -4.10 2.60 -14.73
C GLN A 78 -3.01 3.51 -14.16
N ALA A 79 -2.23 3.03 -13.20
CA ALA A 79 -1.06 3.75 -12.68
C ALA A 79 -0.06 4.05 -13.81
N ILE A 80 0.21 3.06 -14.67
CA ILE A 80 1.11 3.23 -15.83
C ILE A 80 0.58 4.27 -16.83
N LYS A 81 -0.71 4.23 -17.17
CA LYS A 81 -1.32 5.24 -18.07
C LYS A 81 -1.19 6.66 -17.52
N LEU A 82 -1.30 6.82 -16.20
CA LEU A 82 -1.10 8.11 -15.57
C LEU A 82 0.37 8.57 -15.64
N ALA A 83 1.32 7.63 -15.48
CA ALA A 83 2.75 7.89 -15.67
C ALA A 83 3.06 8.39 -17.09
N GLU A 84 2.50 7.73 -18.10
CA GLU A 84 2.64 8.13 -19.52
C GLU A 84 2.10 9.54 -19.76
N ARG A 85 0.96 9.89 -19.14
CA ARG A 85 0.39 11.24 -19.22
C ARG A 85 1.32 12.29 -18.61
N TYR A 86 1.81 12.07 -17.39
CA TYR A 86 2.76 13.01 -16.76
C TYR A 86 4.03 13.17 -17.60
N TYR A 87 4.52 12.08 -18.18
CA TYR A 87 5.63 12.15 -19.12
C TYR A 87 5.27 13.06 -20.30
N GLN A 88 4.18 12.81 -21.01
CA GLN A 88 3.72 13.63 -22.15
C GLN A 88 3.56 15.13 -21.81
N GLU A 89 3.12 15.46 -20.59
CA GLU A 89 3.00 16.83 -20.06
C GLU A 89 4.36 17.51 -19.72
N GLY A 90 5.48 16.81 -19.94
CA GLY A 90 6.83 17.34 -19.78
C GLY A 90 7.47 17.07 -18.42
N TYR A 91 6.87 16.22 -17.58
CA TYR A 91 7.50 15.79 -16.33
C TYR A 91 8.48 14.64 -16.61
N ARG A 92 9.68 14.99 -17.06
CA ARG A 92 10.71 14.04 -17.55
C ARG A 92 11.61 13.46 -16.46
N VAL A 93 11.47 13.91 -15.22
CA VAL A 93 12.29 13.46 -14.09
C VAL A 93 11.36 12.83 -13.05
N VAL A 94 11.81 11.72 -12.46
CA VAL A 94 11.10 10.99 -11.41
C VAL A 94 11.93 11.00 -10.14
N VAL A 95 11.26 11.27 -9.04
CA VAL A 95 11.72 11.02 -7.68
C VAL A 95 11.12 9.70 -7.25
N ASP A 96 11.96 8.67 -7.16
CA ASP A 96 11.59 7.31 -6.78
C ASP A 96 11.96 7.10 -5.31
N CYS A 97 10.96 6.85 -4.48
CA CYS A 97 11.12 6.75 -3.03
C CYS A 97 10.72 5.35 -2.54
N ASP A 98 11.65 4.66 -1.90
CA ASP A 98 11.43 3.33 -1.30
C ASP A 98 11.33 3.46 0.22
N LEU A 99 10.27 2.93 0.81
CA LEU A 99 10.09 2.88 2.26
C LEU A 99 10.74 1.61 2.84
N LYS A 100 11.57 1.79 3.87
CA LYS A 100 12.28 0.67 4.50
C LYS A 100 11.33 -0.14 5.38
N SER A 101 11.13 -1.42 5.03
CA SER A 101 10.34 -2.37 5.83
C SER A 101 8.98 -1.79 6.24
N TYR A 102 8.28 -1.16 5.30
CA TYR A 102 7.08 -0.36 5.60
C TYR A 102 6.05 -1.10 6.45
N PHE A 103 5.62 -2.30 6.02
CA PHE A 103 4.65 -3.09 6.77
C PHE A 103 5.15 -3.49 8.17
N ASP A 104 6.45 -3.53 8.42
CA ASP A 104 7.00 -3.90 9.73
C ASP A 104 7.11 -2.67 10.66
N THR A 105 7.04 -1.44 10.13
CA THR A 105 7.28 -0.18 10.86
C THR A 105 6.04 0.70 11.03
N ILE A 106 4.85 0.22 10.61
CA ILE A 106 3.59 0.97 10.77
C ILE A 106 3.27 1.20 12.26
N HIS A 107 3.21 2.46 12.69
CA HIS A 107 2.84 2.80 14.06
C HIS A 107 1.33 2.62 14.32
N HIS A 108 0.98 1.71 15.24
CA HIS A 108 -0.42 1.37 15.55
C HIS A 108 -1.25 2.56 16.04
N GLN A 109 -0.67 3.43 16.88
CA GLN A 109 -1.36 4.61 17.40
C GLN A 109 -1.79 5.57 16.29
N ARG A 110 -0.93 5.75 15.28
CA ARG A 110 -1.22 6.60 14.13
C ARG A 110 -2.27 5.98 13.22
N VAL A 111 -2.18 4.67 12.93
CA VAL A 111 -3.25 3.95 12.19
C VAL A 111 -4.59 4.16 12.88
N ARG A 112 -4.65 4.00 14.21
CA ARG A 112 -5.88 4.18 14.97
C ARG A 112 -6.40 5.61 14.86
N ALA A 113 -5.55 6.62 15.06
CA ALA A 113 -5.94 8.02 14.95
C ALA A 113 -6.45 8.36 13.54
N TYR A 114 -5.83 7.85 12.49
CA TYR A 114 -6.26 8.09 11.11
C TYR A 114 -7.55 7.34 10.76
N LEU A 115 -7.79 6.16 11.33
CA LEU A 115 -9.07 5.45 11.17
C LEU A 115 -10.24 6.19 11.84
N GLU A 116 -9.97 6.90 12.94
CA GLU A 116 -10.99 7.69 13.66
C GLU A 116 -11.55 8.85 12.81
N GLU A 117 -10.88 9.26 11.73
CA GLU A 117 -11.42 10.21 10.74
C GLU A 117 -12.61 9.65 9.95
N PHE A 118 -12.69 8.31 9.80
CA PHE A 118 -13.66 7.64 8.94
C PHE A 118 -14.65 6.76 9.72
N ILE A 119 -14.21 6.20 10.85
CA ILE A 119 -14.96 5.21 11.62
C ILE A 119 -15.20 5.76 13.03
N SER A 120 -16.47 5.98 13.38
CA SER A 120 -16.84 6.40 14.75
C SER A 120 -17.10 5.23 15.70
N ASP A 121 -17.27 4.01 15.19
CA ASP A 121 -17.56 2.83 15.99
C ASP A 121 -16.33 2.37 16.78
N LYS A 122 -16.37 2.59 18.11
CA LYS A 122 -15.29 2.25 19.04
C LYS A 122 -15.06 0.74 19.19
N ILE A 123 -16.07 -0.10 18.96
CA ILE A 123 -15.93 -1.56 19.03
C ILE A 123 -15.09 -2.04 17.84
N VAL A 124 -15.39 -1.55 16.64
CA VAL A 124 -14.61 -1.86 15.43
C VAL A 124 -13.17 -1.37 15.56
N LEU A 125 -12.96 -0.12 15.98
CA LEU A 125 -11.62 0.43 16.19
C LEU A 125 -10.82 -0.38 17.23
N LYS A 126 -11.45 -0.77 18.34
CA LYS A 126 -10.83 -1.61 19.37
C LYS A 126 -10.48 -3.00 18.84
N LEU A 127 -11.30 -3.57 17.96
CA LEU A 127 -11.05 -4.87 17.37
C LEU A 127 -9.89 -4.82 16.35
N ILE A 128 -9.83 -3.80 15.50
CA ILE A 128 -8.70 -3.55 14.60
C ILE A 128 -7.40 -3.38 15.41
N TRP A 129 -7.47 -2.60 16.50
CA TRP A 129 -6.35 -2.44 17.44
C TRP A 129 -5.86 -3.77 18.02
N LYS A 130 -6.79 -4.64 18.44
CA LYS A 130 -6.47 -5.99 18.93
C LYS A 130 -5.79 -6.84 17.84
N PHE A 131 -6.20 -6.74 16.57
CA PHE A 131 -5.56 -7.46 15.47
C PHE A 131 -4.13 -7.01 15.21
N LEU A 132 -3.87 -5.70 15.23
CA LEU A 132 -2.51 -5.16 15.07
C LEU A 132 -1.57 -5.61 16.18
N ARG A 133 -2.10 -5.81 17.40
CA ARG A 133 -1.35 -6.19 18.60
C ARG A 133 -1.47 -7.66 18.99
N SER A 134 -1.98 -8.52 18.11
CA SER A 134 -2.21 -9.93 18.45
C SER A 134 -0.92 -10.72 18.67
N GLY A 135 0.23 -10.15 18.32
CA GLY A 135 1.53 -10.78 18.43
C GLY A 135 1.82 -11.74 17.27
N ILE A 136 3.04 -12.27 17.28
CA ILE A 136 3.54 -13.24 16.30
C ILE A 136 3.88 -14.54 17.05
N LEU A 137 3.51 -15.67 16.48
CA LEU A 137 3.98 -16.99 16.91
C LEU A 137 5.06 -17.48 15.94
N ASP A 138 6.31 -17.55 16.43
CA ASP A 138 7.47 -18.00 15.67
C ASP A 138 8.08 -19.23 16.36
N LYS A 139 7.94 -20.41 15.73
CA LYS A 139 8.38 -21.71 16.31
C LYS A 139 7.92 -21.90 17.76
N ASP A 140 6.62 -21.70 17.99
CA ASP A 140 5.95 -21.82 19.29
C ASP A 140 6.38 -20.79 20.35
N ILE A 141 7.19 -19.81 19.97
CA ILE A 141 7.54 -18.67 20.82
C ILE A 141 6.62 -17.50 20.48
N TYR A 142 5.93 -16.98 21.48
CA TYR A 142 5.15 -15.74 21.36
C TYR A 142 6.09 -14.52 21.38
N ILE A 143 5.89 -13.64 20.41
CA ILE A 143 6.59 -12.37 20.27
C ILE A 143 5.54 -11.26 20.27
N GLU A 144 5.66 -10.33 21.20
CA GLU A 144 4.79 -9.15 21.22
C GLU A 144 5.02 -8.27 20.00
N THR A 145 3.94 -7.73 19.44
CA THR A 145 3.99 -6.79 18.31
C THR A 145 3.63 -5.39 18.80
N THR A 146 4.62 -4.50 18.79
CA THR A 146 4.46 -3.08 19.18
C THR A 146 4.23 -2.15 17.99
N GLU A 147 4.61 -2.58 16.79
CA GLU A 147 4.46 -1.87 15.52
C GLU A 147 4.33 -2.86 14.34
N GLY A 148 3.94 -2.35 13.18
CA GLY A 148 3.75 -3.10 11.95
C GLY A 148 2.33 -3.63 11.75
N ALA A 149 2.02 -4.07 10.53
CA ALA A 149 0.79 -4.76 10.17
C ALA A 149 1.15 -6.11 9.53
N PRO A 150 0.53 -7.23 9.97
CA PRO A 150 0.93 -8.56 9.53
C PRO A 150 0.70 -8.74 8.03
N GLN A 151 1.78 -8.98 7.29
CA GLN A 151 1.73 -9.30 5.85
C GLN A 151 1.04 -10.66 5.68
N GLY A 152 -0.26 -10.66 5.38
CA GLY A 152 -1.10 -11.86 5.30
C GLY A 152 -2.48 -11.71 5.96
N GLY A 153 -2.68 -10.65 6.76
CA GLY A 153 -4.00 -10.27 7.27
C GLY A 153 -4.85 -9.58 6.18
N PRO A 154 -6.13 -9.97 5.99
CA PRO A 154 -7.01 -9.28 5.05
C PRO A 154 -7.14 -7.77 5.28
N LEU A 155 -7.05 -7.30 6.53
CA LEU A 155 -7.13 -5.87 6.83
C LEU A 155 -5.82 -5.11 6.56
N SER A 156 -4.67 -5.77 6.60
CA SER A 156 -3.37 -5.08 6.54
C SER A 156 -3.20 -4.15 5.32
N PRO A 157 -3.66 -4.50 4.10
CA PRO A 157 -3.58 -3.61 2.95
C PRO A 157 -4.34 -2.29 3.09
N ILE A 158 -5.58 -2.31 3.60
CA ILE A 158 -6.35 -1.06 3.77
C ILE A 158 -5.78 -0.21 4.90
N LEU A 159 -5.28 -0.83 5.98
CA LEU A 159 -4.63 -0.12 7.09
C LEU A 159 -3.35 0.60 6.63
N ALA A 160 -2.58 -0.06 5.76
CA ALA A 160 -1.44 0.56 5.09
C ALA A 160 -1.87 1.78 4.25
N ASN A 161 -2.91 1.63 3.43
CA ASN A 161 -3.41 2.74 2.62
C ASN A 161 -3.94 3.90 3.47
N VAL A 162 -4.64 3.63 4.58
CA VAL A 162 -5.06 4.67 5.54
C VAL A 162 -3.85 5.44 6.08
N TYR A 163 -2.77 4.74 6.43
CA TYR A 163 -1.55 5.38 6.91
C TYR A 163 -0.93 6.31 5.87
N LEU A 164 -0.75 5.82 4.65
CA LEU A 164 -0.12 6.58 3.57
C LEU A 164 -1.07 7.59 2.90
N ASN A 165 -2.36 7.61 3.24
CA ASN A 165 -3.27 8.65 2.75
C ASN A 165 -2.83 10.06 3.22
N ASN A 166 -2.18 10.16 4.38
CA ASN A 166 -1.59 11.43 4.83
C ASN A 166 -0.36 11.85 4.02
N LEU A 167 0.36 10.90 3.40
CA LEU A 167 1.38 11.22 2.40
C LEU A 167 0.71 11.77 1.14
N ASP A 168 -0.32 11.07 0.63
CA ASP A 168 -1.03 11.48 -0.58
C ASP A 168 -1.61 12.88 -0.46
N ARG A 169 -2.32 13.17 0.64
CA ARG A 169 -2.89 14.50 0.94
C ARG A 169 -1.82 15.59 0.97
N GLU A 170 -0.65 15.31 1.55
CA GLU A 170 0.45 16.28 1.59
C GLU A 170 1.04 16.52 0.20
N LEU A 171 1.19 15.47 -0.62
CA LEU A 171 1.64 15.60 -2.01
C LEU A 171 0.64 16.38 -2.86
N GLU A 172 -0.66 16.14 -2.70
CA GLU A 172 -1.74 16.88 -3.36
C GLU A 172 -1.76 18.35 -2.94
N LYS A 173 -1.66 18.62 -1.63
CA LYS A 173 -1.58 19.98 -1.08
C LYS A 173 -0.39 20.76 -1.63
N ARG A 174 0.75 20.10 -1.86
CA ARG A 174 1.95 20.68 -2.50
C ARG A 174 1.86 20.78 -4.02
N GLY A 175 0.79 20.27 -4.64
CA GLY A 175 0.58 20.28 -6.09
C GLY A 175 1.51 19.33 -6.85
N HIS A 176 2.01 18.27 -6.21
CA HIS A 176 2.89 17.31 -6.84
C HIS A 176 2.13 16.35 -7.75
N ARG A 177 2.78 15.93 -8.85
CA ARG A 177 2.30 14.85 -9.71
C ARG A 177 2.92 13.56 -9.19
N PHE A 178 2.12 12.66 -8.66
CA PHE A 178 2.64 11.43 -8.08
C PHE A 178 1.74 10.25 -8.43
N ILE A 179 2.28 9.06 -8.20
CA ILE A 179 1.59 7.78 -8.36
C ILE A 179 2.04 6.91 -7.21
N ARG A 180 1.09 6.32 -6.48
CA ARG A 180 1.38 5.39 -5.38
C ARG A 180 0.70 4.06 -5.60
N TYR A 181 1.44 2.99 -5.35
CA TYR A 181 0.95 1.62 -5.36
C TYR A 181 1.43 0.92 -4.09
N ALA A 182 0.54 0.80 -3.10
CA ALA A 182 0.90 0.37 -1.76
C ALA A 182 1.95 1.29 -1.13
N ASP A 183 3.13 0.76 -0.80
CA ASP A 183 4.28 1.47 -0.24
C ASP A 183 5.24 2.03 -1.30
N ASP A 184 5.14 1.56 -2.54
CA ASP A 184 5.91 2.06 -3.68
C ASP A 184 5.25 3.34 -4.22
N PHE A 185 6.00 4.44 -4.30
CA PHE A 185 5.49 5.70 -4.86
C PHE A 185 6.58 6.49 -5.59
N VAL A 186 6.13 7.18 -6.63
CA VAL A 186 6.98 8.00 -7.49
C VAL A 186 6.38 9.39 -7.68
N ILE A 187 7.24 10.40 -7.72
CA ILE A 187 6.83 11.81 -7.93
C ILE A 187 7.48 12.32 -9.22
N TYR A 188 6.65 12.84 -10.12
CA TYR A 188 7.03 13.38 -11.41
C TYR A 188 7.30 14.88 -11.32
N VAL A 189 8.47 15.29 -11.79
CA VAL A 189 8.95 16.68 -11.80
C VAL A 189 9.57 17.03 -13.15
N LYS A 190 9.73 18.33 -13.42
CA LYS A 190 10.24 18.82 -14.73
C LYS A 190 11.76 18.91 -14.82
N SER A 191 12.49 18.97 -13.70
CA SER A 191 13.94 19.10 -13.69
C SER A 191 14.59 18.34 -12.55
N LYS A 192 15.87 17.95 -12.73
CA LYS A 192 16.65 17.21 -11.73
C LYS A 192 16.77 17.97 -10.41
N ARG A 193 17.08 19.27 -10.48
CA ARG A 193 17.14 20.15 -9.31
C ARG A 193 15.81 20.21 -8.54
N ALA A 194 14.67 20.20 -9.25
CA ALA A 194 13.37 20.13 -8.59
C ALA A 194 13.16 18.77 -7.92
N GLY A 195 13.63 17.68 -8.54
CA GLY A 195 13.57 16.33 -7.98
C GLY A 195 14.37 16.17 -6.70
N GLU A 196 15.61 16.63 -6.67
CA GLU A 196 16.47 16.61 -5.47
C GLU A 196 15.81 17.37 -4.31
N ARG A 197 15.31 18.60 -4.58
CA ARG A 197 14.58 19.39 -3.59
C ARG A 197 13.32 18.69 -3.07
N VAL A 198 12.57 18.03 -3.96
CA VAL A 198 11.36 17.29 -3.59
C VAL A 198 11.71 16.04 -2.77
N MET A 199 12.77 15.31 -3.14
CA MET A 199 13.27 14.16 -2.39
C MET A 199 13.55 14.54 -0.94
N ASP A 200 14.36 15.58 -0.71
CA ASP A 200 14.72 16.03 0.64
C ASP A 200 13.49 16.47 1.46
N SER A 201 12.59 17.21 0.82
CA SER A 201 11.39 17.75 1.46
C SER A 201 10.35 16.68 1.80
N VAL A 202 10.17 15.69 0.93
CA VAL A 202 9.27 14.55 1.15
C VAL A 202 9.90 13.59 2.16
N ALA A 203 11.21 13.39 2.11
CA ALA A 203 11.94 12.59 3.08
C ALA A 203 11.80 13.13 4.50
N SER A 204 11.99 14.44 4.69
CA SER A 204 11.79 15.07 5.99
C SER A 204 10.35 14.91 6.49
N TYR A 205 9.34 14.93 5.62
CA TYR A 205 7.94 14.73 6.02
C TYR A 205 7.66 13.28 6.42
N ILE A 206 8.17 12.33 5.63
CA ILE A 206 8.01 10.90 5.92
C ILE A 206 8.66 10.53 7.26
N GLU A 207 9.85 11.06 7.53
CA GLU A 207 10.58 10.76 8.77
C GLU A 207 10.00 11.49 9.99
N LYS A 208 9.72 12.79 9.90
CA LYS A 208 9.27 13.59 11.05
C LYS A 208 7.77 13.46 11.30
N ASP A 209 6.97 13.63 10.25
CA ASP A 209 5.52 13.72 10.35
C ASP A 209 4.85 12.37 10.22
N LEU A 210 5.41 11.43 9.45
CA LEU A 210 4.89 10.06 9.32
C LEU A 210 5.66 9.01 10.16
N GLY A 211 6.82 9.34 10.72
CA GLY A 211 7.58 8.40 11.56
C GLY A 211 8.06 7.15 10.82
N LEU A 212 8.13 7.20 9.50
CA LEU A 212 8.60 6.11 8.65
C LEU A 212 10.04 6.36 8.21
N VAL A 213 10.74 5.34 7.74
CA VAL A 213 12.13 5.45 7.30
C VAL A 213 12.25 5.24 5.81
N ILE A 214 12.97 6.12 5.13
CA ILE A 214 13.29 5.96 3.72
C ILE A 214 14.51 5.08 3.53
N ASN A 215 14.47 4.25 2.50
CA ASN A 215 15.61 3.50 2.04
C ASN A 215 16.44 4.34 1.08
N GLN A 216 17.39 5.08 1.65
CA GLN A 216 18.31 5.97 0.92
C GLN A 216 19.11 5.27 -0.18
N LYS A 217 19.35 3.95 -0.07
CA LYS A 217 20.09 3.18 -1.09
C LYS A 217 19.24 2.84 -2.32
N LYS A 218 17.93 2.79 -2.16
CA LYS A 218 16.98 2.46 -3.24
C LYS A 218 16.24 3.68 -3.77
N SER A 219 16.19 4.74 -2.98
CA SER A 219 15.55 6.00 -3.39
C SER A 219 16.49 6.80 -4.30
N THR A 220 15.97 7.34 -5.40
CA THR A 220 16.79 8.02 -6.39
C THR A 220 16.01 9.08 -7.16
N VAL A 221 16.74 10.03 -7.75
CA VAL A 221 16.18 11.00 -8.72
C VAL A 221 16.76 10.67 -10.08
N CYS A 222 15.91 10.21 -11.00
CA CYS A 222 16.33 9.72 -12.30
C CYS A 222 15.42 10.21 -13.43
N GLY A 223 15.80 9.94 -14.69
CA GLY A 223 14.93 10.20 -15.83
C GLY A 223 13.71 9.28 -15.80
N ALA A 224 12.54 9.79 -16.18
CA ALA A 224 11.29 9.03 -16.20
C ALA A 224 11.36 7.77 -17.08
N THR A 225 12.20 7.78 -18.13
CA THR A 225 12.46 6.63 -19.00
C THR A 225 13.47 5.64 -18.44
N SER A 226 14.17 5.98 -17.36
CA SER A 226 15.14 5.10 -16.69
C SER A 226 14.54 4.44 -15.45
N ALA A 227 13.51 5.05 -14.86
CA ALA A 227 12.78 4.50 -13.72
C ALA A 227 12.07 3.19 -14.09
N THR A 228 12.10 2.22 -13.17
CA THR A 228 11.32 0.98 -13.27
C THR A 228 10.29 0.99 -12.15
N PHE A 229 9.02 1.24 -12.49
CA PHE A 229 7.92 1.30 -11.54
C PHE A 229 6.97 0.13 -11.80
N LEU A 230 6.66 -0.66 -10.76
CA LEU A 230 5.84 -1.89 -10.87
C LEU A 230 6.35 -2.92 -11.88
N GLY A 231 7.66 -2.95 -12.15
CA GLY A 231 8.26 -3.82 -13.16
C GLY A 231 8.11 -3.31 -14.60
N PHE A 232 7.59 -2.10 -14.79
CA PHE A 232 7.47 -1.45 -16.09
C PHE A 232 8.41 -0.26 -16.20
N ASN A 233 8.93 -0.03 -17.40
CA ASN A 233 9.74 1.12 -17.72
C ASN A 233 9.06 1.90 -18.85
N ILE A 234 8.95 3.22 -18.72
CA ILE A 234 8.26 4.10 -19.71
C ILE A 234 8.90 3.97 -21.10
N HIS A 235 10.21 3.76 -21.21
CA HIS A 235 10.90 3.49 -22.48
C HIS A 235 10.39 2.21 -23.16
N ASN A 236 10.23 1.13 -22.39
CA ASN A 236 9.70 -0.14 -22.90
C ASN A 236 8.21 -0.04 -23.29
N LEU A 237 7.47 0.87 -22.65
CA LEU A 237 6.07 1.13 -22.92
C LEU A 237 5.86 2.00 -24.16
N MET A 238 6.70 3.02 -24.39
CA MET A 238 6.61 3.83 -25.61
C MET A 238 7.03 3.06 -26.87
N GLY A 239 8.03 2.16 -26.77
CA GLY A 239 8.40 1.26 -27.86
C GLY A 239 7.31 0.22 -28.19
N LYS A 240 6.57 -0.25 -27.17
CA LYS A 240 5.40 -1.11 -27.37
C LYS A 240 4.14 -0.35 -27.76
N SER A 241 3.94 0.90 -27.35
CA SER A 241 2.75 1.67 -27.71
C SER A 241 2.67 1.94 -29.21
N VAL A 242 3.81 2.09 -29.89
CA VAL A 242 3.84 2.22 -31.36
C VAL A 242 3.72 0.83 -32.02
N ALA A 243 4.43 -0.18 -31.52
CA ALA A 243 4.38 -1.52 -32.10
C ALA A 243 3.04 -2.27 -31.89
N ASP A 244 2.37 -2.08 -30.75
CA ASP A 244 1.08 -2.71 -30.42
C ASP A 244 -0.11 -1.96 -31.03
N GLN A 245 0.01 -0.65 -31.32
CA GLN A 245 -0.98 0.06 -32.15
C GLN A 245 -0.90 -0.36 -33.62
N VAL A 246 0.31 -0.59 -34.14
CA VAL A 246 0.51 -1.10 -35.51
C VAL A 246 0.14 -2.59 -35.61
N SER A 247 0.39 -3.41 -34.58
CA SER A 247 0.01 -4.83 -34.59
C SER A 247 -1.51 -5.04 -34.43
N ARG A 248 -2.21 -4.17 -33.69
CA ARG A 248 -3.68 -4.19 -33.62
C ARG A 248 -4.33 -3.69 -34.91
N GLN A 249 -3.83 -2.61 -35.54
CA GLN A 249 -4.35 -2.17 -36.84
C GLN A 249 -4.12 -3.20 -37.96
N ASN A 250 -3.02 -3.96 -37.93
CA ASN A 250 -2.76 -4.99 -38.94
C ASN A 250 -3.54 -6.29 -38.75
N ASN A 251 -4.06 -6.57 -37.56
CA ASN A 251 -4.87 -7.76 -37.30
C ASN A 251 -6.37 -7.54 -37.59
N ASP A 252 -6.87 -6.31 -37.52
CA ASP A 252 -8.27 -5.99 -37.88
C ASP A 252 -8.51 -5.91 -39.40
N LEU A 253 -7.46 -6.01 -40.23
CA LEU A 253 -7.54 -6.03 -41.70
C LEU A 253 -7.38 -7.42 -42.32
N LYS A 254 -7.31 -8.49 -41.52
CA LYS A 254 -7.10 -9.87 -41.99
C LYS A 254 -8.20 -10.86 -41.59
N ILE A 255 -9.42 -10.37 -41.38
CA ILE A 255 -10.61 -11.22 -41.32
C ILE A 255 -11.71 -10.57 -42.16
N ASN A 256 -11.68 -10.87 -43.47
CA ASN A 256 -12.82 -10.87 -44.39
C ASN A 256 -12.63 -12.07 -45.31
#